data_AF-A0A359KNI8-F1
#
_entry.id   AF-A0A359KNI8-F1
#
_cell.length_a   1.000
_cell.length_b   1.000
_cell.length_c   1.000
_cell.angle_alpha   90.00
_cell.angle_beta   90.00
_cell.angle_gamma   90.00
#
_symmetry.space_group_name_H-M   'P 1'
#
loop_
_entity.id
_entity.type
_entity.pdbx_description
1 polymer ?
#
loop_
_entity_poly.entity_id
_entity_poly.type
_entity_poly.pdbx_seq_one_letter_code
_entity_poly.pdbx_strand_id
1 'polypeptide(L)'
;GTRIITGVLQTLLNVLDHGLSAVEAVSAPRFDCQGDLLDCESRIPIWVKAELAGRGFQIVPNPAPYGQFALVQAVTRDPATGRLRGGADPRSGGAAMGC
;
A
#
# COMPACT_ATOMS: atom_id res chain seq x y z
N GLY A 1 -11.73 -5.70 9.54
CA GLY A 1 -10.77 -4.71 10.08
C GLY A 1 -10.92 -3.41 9.31
N THR A 2 -10.68 -2.26 9.96
CA THR A 2 -10.89 -0.91 9.38
C THR A 2 -9.94 -0.57 8.23
N ARG A 3 -8.79 -1.26 8.12
CA ARG A 3 -7.72 -0.95 7.16
C ARG A 3 -7.85 -1.62 5.78
N ILE A 4 -8.89 -2.46 5.56
CA ILE A 4 -9.09 -3.15 4.27
C ILE A 4 -9.36 -2.14 3.16
N ILE A 5 -10.28 -1.19 3.41
CA ILE A 5 -10.69 -0.18 2.43
C ILE A 5 -9.48 0.63 1.98
N THR A 6 -8.69 1.13 2.93
CA THR A 6 -7.51 1.96 2.67
C THR A 6 -6.41 1.21 1.93
N GLY A 7 -6.20 -0.07 2.23
CA GLY A 7 -5.23 -0.91 1.53
C GLY A 7 -5.62 -1.24 0.09
N VAL A 8 -6.89 -1.56 -0.15
CA VAL A 8 -7.43 -1.80 -1.50
C VAL A 8 -7.40 -0.52 -2.32
N LEU A 9 -7.84 0.61 -1.74
CA LEU A 9 -7.82 1.91 -2.40
C LEU A 9 -6.41 2.30 -2.85
N GLN A 10 -5.43 2.29 -1.94
CA GLN A 10 -4.04 2.60 -2.30
C GLN A 10 -3.50 1.68 -3.39
N THR A 11 -3.85 0.38 -3.36
CA THR A 11 -3.42 -0.57 -4.40
C THR A 11 -4.06 -0.23 -5.76
N LEU A 12 -5.34 0.14 -5.79
CA LEU A 12 -6.02 0.56 -7.02
C LEU A 12 -5.42 1.85 -7.59
N LEU A 13 -5.21 2.87 -6.77
CA LEU A 13 -4.58 4.13 -7.19
C LEU A 13 -3.16 3.88 -7.73
N ASN A 14 -2.39 3.00 -7.08
CA ASN A 14 -1.05 2.62 -7.53
C ASN A 14 -1.06 1.98 -8.92
N VAL A 15 -2.05 1.12 -9.23
CA VAL A 15 -2.16 0.50 -10.55
C VAL A 15 -2.72 1.49 -11.59
N LEU A 16 -3.80 2.19 -11.25
CA LEU A 16 -4.58 2.98 -12.21
C LEU A 16 -4.00 4.36 -12.46
N ASP A 17 -3.62 5.08 -11.40
CA ASP A 17 -3.15 6.47 -11.48
C ASP A 17 -1.63 6.54 -11.59
N HIS A 18 -0.91 5.65 -10.89
CA HIS A 18 0.55 5.63 -10.90
C HIS A 18 1.16 4.61 -11.89
N GLY A 19 0.34 3.79 -12.55
CA GLY A 19 0.78 2.85 -13.58
C GLY A 19 1.71 1.74 -13.06
N LEU A 20 1.71 1.48 -11.75
CA LEU A 20 2.55 0.46 -11.15
C LEU A 20 2.07 -0.94 -11.52
N SER A 21 3.01 -1.87 -11.65
CA SER A 21 2.67 -3.29 -11.81
C SER A 21 1.99 -3.84 -10.54
N ALA A 22 1.29 -4.98 -10.66
CA ALA A 22 0.61 -5.61 -9.53
C ALA A 22 1.55 -5.82 -8.32
N VAL A 23 2.79 -6.26 -8.54
CA VAL A 23 3.77 -6.48 -7.47
C VAL A 23 4.25 -5.18 -6.84
N GLU A 24 4.48 -4.14 -7.64
CA GLU A 24 4.89 -2.82 -7.14
C GLU A 24 3.76 -2.17 -6.32
N ALA A 25 2.53 -2.25 -6.82
CA ALA A 25 1.35 -1.65 -6.20
C ALA A 25 1.07 -2.22 -4.81
N VAL A 26 1.16 -3.55 -4.63
CA VAL A 26 0.98 -4.19 -3.31
C VAL A 26 2.21 -4.00 -2.41
N SER A 27 3.40 -3.82 -2.99
CA SER A 27 4.63 -3.61 -2.23
C SER A 27 4.80 -2.18 -1.71
N ALA A 28 4.12 -1.21 -2.31
CA ALA A 28 4.22 0.20 -1.95
C ALA A 28 4.00 0.44 -0.43
N PRO A 29 4.69 1.43 0.18
CA PRO A 29 4.43 1.84 1.56
C PRO A 29 2.98 2.28 1.75
N ARG A 30 2.38 1.93 2.90
CA ARG A 30 0.98 2.25 3.19
C ARG A 30 0.81 3.16 4.40
N PHE A 31 -0.33 3.82 4.42
CA PHE A 31 -0.86 4.51 5.59
C PHE A 31 -2.36 4.23 5.78
N ASP A 32 -2.89 4.54 6.96
CA ASP A 32 -4.30 4.57 7.30
C ASP A 32 -4.58 5.80 8.16
N CYS A 33 -5.68 6.49 7.89
CA CYS A 33 -6.05 7.72 8.58
C CYS A 33 -7.46 7.56 9.17
N GLN A 34 -7.60 7.79 10.48
CA GLN A 34 -8.88 7.73 11.20
C GLN A 34 -9.07 9.06 11.94
N GLY A 35 -9.84 9.97 11.33
CA GLY A 35 -9.83 11.37 11.75
C GLY A 35 -8.45 11.98 11.51
N ASP A 36 -7.88 12.61 12.55
CA ASP A 36 -6.53 13.21 12.47
C ASP A 36 -5.41 12.23 12.82
N LEU A 37 -5.74 11.01 13.26
CA LEU A 37 -4.76 9.98 13.61
C LEU A 37 -4.25 9.30 12.33
N LEU A 38 -2.95 9.44 12.05
CA LEU A 38 -2.28 8.90 10.87
C LEU A 38 -1.29 7.81 11.26
N ASP A 39 -1.60 6.56 10.92
CA ASP A 39 -0.70 5.42 11.05
C ASP A 39 -0.07 5.13 9.69
N CYS A 40 1.26 5.07 9.63
CA CYS A 40 1.99 4.94 8.37
C CYS A 40 3.27 4.11 8.55
N GLU A 41 3.61 3.32 7.53
CA GLU A 41 4.80 2.47 7.58
C GLU A 41 6.10 3.28 7.68
N SER A 42 7.15 2.69 8.27
CA SER A 42 8.44 3.36 8.42
C SER A 42 9.15 3.63 7.08
N ARG A 43 8.71 2.96 6.00
CA ARG A 43 9.20 3.20 4.63
C ARG A 43 8.75 4.53 4.01
N ILE A 44 7.76 5.20 4.61
CA ILE A 44 7.41 6.58 4.22
C ILE A 44 8.46 7.53 4.80
N PRO A 45 9.06 8.43 3.99
CA PRO A 45 10.15 9.30 4.46
C PRO A 45 9.77 10.16 5.67
N ILE A 46 10.72 10.33 6.59
CA ILE A 46 10.48 11.06 7.84
C ILE A 46 10.05 12.51 7.62
N TRP A 47 10.57 13.17 6.58
CA TRP A 47 10.22 14.55 6.23
C TRP A 47 8.77 14.68 5.77
N VAL A 48 8.20 13.67 5.09
CA VAL A 48 6.78 13.64 4.72
C VAL A 48 5.91 13.56 5.97
N LYS A 49 6.29 12.71 6.93
CA LYS A 49 5.57 12.58 8.21
C LYS A 49 5.62 13.87 9.02
N ALA A 50 6.76 14.54 9.05
CA ALA A 50 6.94 15.82 9.74
C ALA A 50 6.09 16.93 9.11
N GLU A 51 6.01 16.99 7.77
CA GLU A 51 5.16 17.95 7.07
C GLU A 51 3.68 17.72 7.37
N LEU A 52 3.22 16.46 7.38
CA LEU A 52 1.85 16.12 7.75
C LEU A 52 1.55 16.44 9.22
N ALA A 53 2.50 16.20 10.13
CA ALA A 53 2.36 16.63 11.53
C ALA A 53 2.19 18.15 11.65
N GLY A 54 2.95 18.92 10.88
CA GLY A 54 2.82 20.39 10.79
C GLY A 54 1.46 20.86 10.25
N ARG A 55 0.72 19.99 9.56
CA ARG A 55 -0.64 20.24 9.06
C ARG A 55 -1.75 19.81 10.03
N GLY A 56 -1.40 19.32 11.22
CA GLY A 56 -2.35 18.93 12.26
C GLY A 56 -2.60 17.43 12.42
N PHE A 57 -1.96 16.59 11.60
CA PHE A 57 -2.08 15.13 11.74
C PHE A 57 -1.29 14.61 12.96
N GLN A 58 -1.89 13.68 13.70
CA GLN A 58 -1.25 12.96 14.79
C GLN A 58 -0.58 11.70 14.25
N ILE A 59 0.73 11.75 14.03
CA ILE A 59 1.50 10.63 13.50
C ILE A 59 1.69 9.55 14.57
N VAL A 60 1.18 8.35 14.30
CA VAL A 60 1.39 7.18 15.17
C VAL A 60 2.83 6.69 15.02
N PRO A 61 3.59 6.53 16.12
CA PRO A 61 4.92 5.92 16.07
C PRO A 61 4.83 4.46 15.64
N ASN A 62 5.39 4.14 14.47
CA ASN A 62 5.41 2.78 13.93
C ASN A 62 6.81 2.45 13.37
N PRO A 63 7.62 1.64 14.08
CA PRO A 63 8.98 1.32 13.64
C PRO A 63 9.02 0.25 12.54
N ALA A 64 7.92 -0.49 12.32
CA ALA A 64 7.91 -1.62 11.41
C ALA A 64 7.93 -1.17 9.93
N PRO A 65 8.83 -1.71 9.09
CA PRO A 65 8.86 -1.40 7.65
C PRO A 65 7.62 -1.95 6.93
N TYR A 66 7.12 -3.07 7.42
CA TYR A 66 5.89 -3.74 7.02
C TYR A 66 5.00 -3.81 8.25
N GLY A 67 4.20 -2.76 8.46
CA GLY A 67 3.34 -2.63 9.64
C GLY A 67 2.09 -3.53 9.56
N GLN A 68 1.23 -3.46 10.58
CA GLN A 68 -0.07 -4.15 10.59
C GLN A 68 -1.10 -3.46 9.67
N PHE A 69 -0.83 -3.49 8.36
CA PHE A 69 -1.74 -3.02 7.30
C PHE A 69 -2.43 -4.19 6.61
N ALA A 70 -3.42 -3.89 5.77
CA ALA A 70 -4.10 -4.92 4.97
C ALA A 70 -3.09 -5.71 4.13
N LEU A 71 -3.35 -7.01 3.93
CA LEU A 71 -2.52 -7.90 3.13
C LEU A 71 -3.20 -8.07 1.77
N VAL A 72 -2.74 -7.34 0.75
CA VAL A 72 -3.41 -7.28 -0.55
C VAL A 72 -2.73 -8.19 -1.56
N GLN A 73 -3.50 -9.10 -2.16
CA GLN A 73 -3.06 -9.89 -3.31
C GLN A 73 -3.76 -9.33 -4.54
N ALA A 74 -3.02 -9.11 -5.63
CA ALA A 74 -3.54 -8.47 -6.83
C ALA A 74 -3.18 -9.25 -8.10
N VAL A 75 -4.08 -9.22 -9.08
CA VAL A 75 -3.82 -9.68 -10.45
C VAL A 75 -4.33 -8.61 -11.40
N THR A 76 -3.48 -8.19 -12.34
CA THR A 76 -3.85 -7.27 -13.42
C THR A 76 -3.86 -8.01 -14.75
N ARG A 77 -4.78 -7.63 -15.65
CA ARG A 77 -4.84 -8.15 -17.02
C ARG A 77 -4.58 -7.01 -18.01
N ASP A 78 -3.56 -7.16 -18.83
CA ASP A 78 -3.30 -6.27 -19.95
C ASP A 78 -4.50 -6.35 -20.93
N PRO A 79 -5.19 -5.24 -21.23
CA PRO A 79 -6.36 -5.27 -22.10
C PRO A 79 -6.01 -5.53 -23.57
N ALA A 80 -4.80 -5.20 -24.01
CA ALA A 80 -4.36 -5.38 -25.40
C ALA A 80 -3.81 -6.80 -25.64
N THR A 81 -2.99 -7.31 -24.72
CA THR A 81 -2.33 -8.62 -24.89
C THR A 81 -3.03 -9.76 -24.15
N GLY A 82 -3.90 -9.43 -23.19
CA GLY A 82 -4.54 -10.41 -22.30
C GLY A 82 -3.60 -11.00 -21.24
N ARG A 83 -2.32 -10.58 -21.20
CA ARG A 83 -1.33 -11.11 -20.27
C ARG A 83 -1.69 -10.78 -18.83
N LEU A 84 -1.62 -11.78 -17.95
CA LEU A 84 -1.83 -11.64 -16.52
C LEU A 84 -0.51 -11.34 -15.81
N ARG A 85 -0.57 -10.47 -14.80
CA ARG A 85 0.54 -10.19 -13.89
C ARG A 85 0.00 -10.24 -12.46
N GLY A 86 0.60 -11.08 -11.63
CA GLY A 86 0.25 -11.20 -10.22
C GLY A 86 1.20 -10.42 -9.31
N GLY A 87 0.70 -9.99 -8.16
CA GLY A 87 1.46 -9.35 -7.10
C GLY A 87 1.01 -9.88 -5.74
N ALA A 88 1.96 -10.42 -4.98
CA ALA A 88 1.74 -10.85 -3.61
C ALA A 88 2.30 -9.83 -2.62
N ASP A 89 1.51 -9.51 -1.59
CA ASP A 89 1.94 -8.56 -0.56
C ASP A 89 3.20 -9.05 0.17
N PRO A 90 4.31 -8.29 0.17
CA PRO A 90 5.52 -8.67 0.91
C PRO A 90 5.34 -8.64 2.43
N ARG A 91 4.22 -8.09 2.95
CA ARG A 91 3.89 -8.10 4.38
C ARG A 91 3.48 -9.48 4.90
N SER A 92 3.23 -10.44 4.01
CA SER A 92 2.91 -11.83 4.38
C SER A 92 3.66 -12.81 3.48
N GLY A 93 3.57 -14.11 3.80
CA GLY A 93 4.18 -15.19 3.00
C GLY A 93 3.38 -15.61 1.77
N GLY A 94 2.52 -14.74 1.21
CA GLY A 94 1.77 -15.04 -0.01
C GLY A 94 2.66 -15.13 -1.25
N ALA A 95 2.19 -15.81 -2.30
CA ALA A 95 2.91 -15.93 -3.56
C ALA A 95 1.97 -15.73 -4.75
N ALA A 96 2.48 -15.13 -5.80
CA ALA A 96 1.83 -15.07 -7.10
C ALA A 96 2.64 -15.95 -8.07
N MET A 97 1.96 -16.92 -8.69
CA MET A 97 2.57 -17.78 -9.71
C MET A 97 1.79 -17.66 -11.02
N GLY A 98 2.52 -17.60 -12.12
CA GLY A 98 2.00 -17.58 -13.48
C GLY A 98 3.03 -18.17 -14.44
N CYS A 99 2.55 -18.65 -15.58
CA CYS A 99 3.37 -19.10 -16.70
C CYS A 99 3.60 -17.96 -17.71
#